data_AF-A0A1G6TTF6-F1
#
_entry.id   AF-A0A1G6TTF6-F1
#
_cell.length_a   1.000
_cell.length_b   1.000
_cell.length_c   1.000
_cell.angle_alpha   90.00
_cell.angle_beta   90.00
_cell.angle_gamma   90.00
#
_symmetry.space_group_name_H-M   'P 1'
#
loop_
_entity.id
_entity.type
_entity.pdbx_description
1 polymer ?
#
loop_
_entity_poly.entity_id
_entity_poly.type
_entity_poly.pdbx_seq_one_letter_code
_entity_poly.pdbx_strand_id
1 'polypeptide(L)'
;MPPWTLHARRAVAALAATALALLALLAVDLAPAEAVRPPGIPSTSTAQSELNGLTVAAESHGSTYDRDLFPHWRSVSGTGSCTARQYILKRDGNNVVTSDGCQPTSGSWQSDFDNVWTTSVSNATIDHVVALSEAWASGAWSWTTAQRQAFANDINSPQLWIATTSANSSKSDYDPAEWMPTNTSVRCDYVKAWIHVKHLYDLDVDSAEKSALQSHLTNYCGSGGGTPTNCNGSKTSAAAVPEGTPLNSTISLSCTGSASTTSSVSVNITHPYSGDIAIALIAPDGTSRTLKAAGGTNTANIVATYSVNLSSEARSGTWTLRVTDTYSGGSSGTLNSWSLSI
;
A
#
# COMPACT_ATOMS: atom_id res chain seq x y z
N MET A 1 -21.42 -75.70 18.89
CA MET A 1 -21.13 -74.94 17.65
C MET A 1 -19.61 -74.79 17.55
N PRO A 2 -18.93 -75.32 16.52
CA PRO A 2 -17.48 -75.22 16.41
C PRO A 2 -17.02 -73.98 15.60
N PRO A 3 -15.75 -73.54 15.77
CA PRO A 3 -15.30 -72.19 15.46
C PRO A 3 -14.39 -72.15 14.22
N TRP A 4 -14.89 -71.59 13.12
CA TRP A 4 -14.09 -71.25 11.94
C TRP A 4 -14.69 -69.95 11.40
N THR A 5 -14.06 -68.78 11.49
CA THR A 5 -13.14 -68.32 10.44
C THR A 5 -12.58 -66.92 10.84
N LEU A 6 -11.51 -66.88 11.63
CA LEU A 6 -10.83 -65.63 12.04
C LEU A 6 -9.79 -65.11 11.03
N HIS A 7 -9.74 -65.63 9.80
CA HIS A 7 -8.61 -65.40 8.88
C HIS A 7 -8.82 -64.36 7.77
N ALA A 8 -10.02 -63.77 7.62
CA ALA A 8 -10.29 -62.81 6.55
C ALA A 8 -9.91 -61.34 6.86
N ARG A 9 -9.26 -61.07 8.00
CA ARG A 9 -9.01 -59.68 8.46
C ARG A 9 -7.59 -59.15 8.27
N ARG A 10 -6.65 -59.92 7.68
CA ARG A 10 -5.24 -59.50 7.57
C ARG A 10 -4.75 -59.12 6.16
N ALA A 11 -5.57 -59.29 5.11
CA ALA A 11 -5.14 -58.96 3.74
C ALA A 11 -5.58 -57.58 3.23
N VAL A 12 -6.50 -56.89 3.91
CA VAL A 12 -7.03 -55.59 3.43
C VAL A 12 -6.23 -54.38 3.95
N ALA A 13 -5.39 -54.56 4.97
CA ALA A 13 -4.66 -53.46 5.59
C ALA A 13 -3.39 -53.00 4.85
N ALA A 14 -2.87 -53.77 3.89
CA ALA A 14 -1.60 -53.46 3.22
C ALA A 14 -1.74 -52.68 1.90
N LEU A 15 -2.94 -52.58 1.32
CA LEU A 15 -3.18 -51.81 0.08
C LEU A 15 -3.71 -50.38 0.32
N ALA A 16 -4.08 -50.04 1.55
CA ALA A 16 -4.59 -48.70 1.90
C ALA A 16 -3.47 -47.70 2.27
N ALA A 17 -2.28 -48.18 2.64
CA ALA A 17 -1.20 -47.34 3.13
C ALA A 17 -0.35 -46.68 2.02
N THR A 18 -0.33 -47.24 0.81
CA THR A 18 0.41 -46.66 -0.33
C THR A 18 -0.43 -45.70 -1.17
N ALA A 19 -1.76 -45.78 -1.11
CA ALA A 19 -2.65 -44.86 -1.83
C ALA A 19 -2.80 -43.49 -1.13
N LEU A 20 -2.62 -43.42 0.19
CA LEU A 20 -2.66 -42.13 0.91
C LEU A 20 -1.34 -41.35 0.86
N ALA A 21 -0.20 -42.01 0.63
CA ALA A 21 1.09 -41.32 0.52
C ALA A 21 1.30 -40.66 -0.86
N LEU A 22 0.63 -41.13 -1.92
CA LEU A 22 0.67 -40.49 -3.25
C LEU A 22 -0.35 -39.35 -3.43
N LEU A 23 -1.40 -39.27 -2.59
CA LEU A 23 -2.40 -38.19 -2.70
C LEU A 23 -1.99 -36.90 -1.98
N ALA A 24 -0.96 -36.94 -1.12
CA ALA A 24 -0.46 -35.77 -0.38
C ALA A 24 0.57 -34.93 -1.15
N LEU A 25 0.91 -35.30 -2.39
CA LEU A 25 1.96 -34.65 -3.21
C LEU A 25 1.44 -33.79 -4.37
N LEU A 26 0.14 -33.52 -4.47
CA LEU A 26 -0.45 -32.75 -5.57
C LEU A 26 -1.30 -31.55 -5.15
N ALA A 27 -1.42 -31.25 -3.86
CA ALA A 27 -1.91 -29.94 -3.42
C ALA A 27 -0.75 -28.95 -3.44
N VAL A 28 -0.27 -28.61 -4.64
CA VAL A 28 0.36 -27.31 -4.82
C VAL A 28 -0.78 -26.32 -4.59
N ASP A 29 -0.81 -25.68 -3.42
CA ASP A 29 -1.57 -24.46 -3.23
C ASP A 29 -1.05 -23.46 -4.27
N LEU A 30 -1.66 -23.46 -5.45
CA LEU A 30 -1.53 -22.38 -6.40
C LEU A 30 -2.20 -21.20 -5.71
N ALA A 31 -1.41 -20.43 -4.97
CA ALA A 31 -1.81 -19.10 -4.56
C ALA A 31 -2.43 -18.42 -5.80
N PRO A 32 -3.61 -17.80 -5.67
CA PRO A 32 -4.21 -17.09 -6.79
C PRO A 32 -3.15 -16.12 -7.35
N ALA A 33 -3.00 -16.11 -8.68
CA ALA A 33 -2.10 -15.16 -9.33
C ALA A 33 -2.42 -13.75 -8.81
N GLU A 34 -1.43 -13.08 -8.23
CA GLU A 34 -1.62 -11.70 -7.77
C GLU A 34 -1.94 -10.81 -8.97
N ALA A 35 -2.89 -9.88 -8.80
CA ALA A 35 -3.16 -8.89 -9.84
C ALA A 35 -1.93 -8.03 -10.09
N VAL A 36 -1.64 -7.84 -11.37
CA VAL A 36 -0.59 -6.92 -11.82
C VAL A 36 -1.14 -5.51 -11.69
N ARG A 37 -0.45 -4.65 -10.93
CA ARG A 37 -0.78 -3.22 -10.85
C ARG A 37 -0.22 -2.46 -12.05
N PRO A 38 -0.89 -1.37 -12.48
CA PRO A 38 -0.37 -0.51 -13.53
C PRO A 38 1.02 0.07 -13.20
N PRO A 39 1.86 0.31 -14.22
CA PRO A 39 3.21 0.85 -14.02
C PRO A 39 3.16 2.31 -13.58
N GLY A 40 4.29 2.80 -13.06
CA GLY A 40 4.46 4.23 -12.81
C GLY A 40 3.69 4.79 -11.62
N ILE A 41 3.11 3.95 -10.76
CA ILE A 41 2.59 4.43 -9.46
C ILE A 41 3.78 4.94 -8.63
N PRO A 42 3.81 6.22 -8.21
CA PRO A 42 4.94 6.77 -7.51
C PRO A 42 5.05 6.26 -6.05
N SER A 43 6.16 6.60 -5.40
CA SER A 43 6.26 6.50 -3.94
C SER A 43 5.29 7.48 -3.27
N THR A 44 4.87 7.21 -2.04
CA THR A 44 3.95 8.13 -1.32
C THR A 44 4.60 9.52 -1.16
N SER A 45 5.89 9.62 -0.85
CA SER A 45 6.58 10.91 -0.71
C SER A 45 6.64 11.70 -2.01
N THR A 46 6.78 11.01 -3.14
CA THR A 46 6.68 11.62 -4.47
C THR A 46 5.26 12.11 -4.72
N ALA A 47 4.24 11.26 -4.51
CA ALA A 47 2.84 11.64 -4.67
C ALA A 47 2.47 12.86 -3.82
N GLN A 48 2.95 12.96 -2.58
CA GLN A 48 2.72 14.18 -1.81
C GLN A 48 3.37 15.41 -2.45
N SER A 49 4.61 15.28 -2.88
CA SER A 49 5.33 16.42 -3.46
C SER A 49 4.62 16.92 -4.71
N GLU A 50 4.10 15.99 -5.51
CA GLU A 50 3.23 16.25 -6.66
C GLU A 50 1.93 16.92 -6.21
N LEU A 51 1.21 16.38 -5.22
CA LEU A 51 -0.03 16.96 -4.67
C LEU A 51 0.17 18.40 -4.19
N ASN A 52 1.29 18.69 -3.52
CA ASN A 52 1.64 20.03 -3.08
C ASN A 52 1.80 20.99 -4.26
N GLY A 53 2.33 20.50 -5.38
CA GLY A 53 2.57 21.26 -6.60
C GLY A 53 1.35 21.42 -7.51
N LEU A 54 0.30 20.62 -7.35
CA LEU A 54 -0.92 20.73 -8.16
C LEU A 54 -1.62 22.09 -7.95
N THR A 55 -1.97 22.73 -9.07
CA THR A 55 -2.76 23.95 -9.11
C THR A 55 -4.17 23.67 -8.56
N VAL A 56 -4.65 24.57 -7.71
CA VAL A 56 -6.00 24.47 -7.14
C VAL A 56 -6.95 25.37 -7.91
N ALA A 57 -7.90 24.78 -8.63
CA ALA A 57 -8.92 25.50 -9.38
C ALA A 57 -10.24 24.73 -9.33
N ALA A 58 -11.37 25.46 -9.33
CA ALA A 58 -12.67 24.81 -9.43
C ALA A 58 -12.82 24.15 -10.81
N GLU A 59 -13.42 22.97 -10.85
CA GLU A 59 -13.83 22.34 -12.09
C GLU A 59 -14.66 23.29 -12.97
N SER A 60 -14.45 23.21 -14.27
CA SER A 60 -15.10 24.09 -15.24
C SER A 60 -15.41 23.36 -16.54
N HIS A 61 -16.24 23.93 -17.42
CA HIS A 61 -16.49 23.37 -18.77
C HIS A 61 -17.09 21.95 -18.84
N GLY A 62 -17.43 21.30 -17.71
CA GLY A 62 -17.99 19.94 -17.70
C GLY A 62 -19.24 19.77 -18.58
N SER A 63 -20.09 20.79 -18.70
CA SER A 63 -21.28 20.78 -19.56
C SER A 63 -20.98 20.73 -21.07
N THR A 64 -19.73 20.97 -21.47
CA THR A 64 -19.26 20.94 -22.87
C THR A 64 -18.41 19.72 -23.19
N TYR A 65 -18.25 18.80 -22.22
CA TYR A 65 -17.52 17.57 -22.43
C TYR A 65 -18.19 16.73 -23.53
N ASP A 66 -17.36 16.24 -24.45
CA ASP A 66 -17.73 15.22 -25.43
C ASP A 66 -16.61 14.18 -25.48
N ARG A 67 -16.97 12.92 -25.22
CA ARG A 67 -16.03 11.79 -25.20
C ARG A 67 -15.32 11.59 -26.54
N ASP A 68 -15.96 11.94 -27.65
CA ASP A 68 -15.37 11.77 -28.99
C ASP A 68 -14.18 12.72 -29.22
N LEU A 69 -14.03 13.76 -28.39
CA LEU A 69 -12.86 14.66 -28.38
C LEU A 69 -11.60 13.99 -27.83
N PHE A 70 -11.72 12.82 -27.18
CA PHE A 70 -10.62 11.98 -26.72
C PHE A 70 -10.52 10.73 -27.59
N PRO A 71 -9.74 10.73 -28.68
CA PRO A 71 -9.49 9.52 -29.45
C PRO A 71 -8.81 8.46 -28.56
N HIS A 72 -9.58 7.48 -28.09
CA HIS A 72 -9.14 6.47 -27.13
C HIS A 72 -9.19 5.09 -27.76
N TRP A 73 -8.47 4.14 -27.16
CA TRP A 73 -8.26 2.80 -27.69
C TRP A 73 -7.63 2.80 -29.08
N ARG A 74 -6.65 3.68 -29.29
CA ARG A 74 -5.79 3.70 -30.48
C ARG A 74 -4.62 2.75 -30.29
N SER A 75 -4.03 2.31 -31.40
CA SER A 75 -2.76 1.58 -31.38
C SER A 75 -1.66 2.48 -30.82
N VAL A 76 -0.83 1.91 -29.95
CA VAL A 76 0.26 2.62 -29.28
C VAL A 76 1.60 2.08 -29.78
N SER A 77 2.59 2.95 -29.95
CA SER A 77 3.93 2.51 -30.36
C SER A 77 4.52 1.53 -29.34
N GLY A 78 5.17 0.47 -29.81
CA GLY A 78 5.80 -0.54 -28.94
C GLY A 78 4.86 -1.66 -28.49
N THR A 79 3.57 -1.63 -28.86
CA THR A 79 2.61 -2.71 -28.57
C THR A 79 2.26 -3.55 -29.80
N GLY A 80 2.98 -3.38 -30.91
CA GLY A 80 2.61 -3.96 -32.20
C GLY A 80 1.35 -3.29 -32.75
N SER A 81 0.36 -4.09 -33.16
CA SER A 81 -0.94 -3.59 -33.63
C SER A 81 -1.96 -3.40 -32.51
N CYS A 82 -1.63 -3.76 -31.26
CA CYS A 82 -2.58 -3.71 -30.16
C CYS A 82 -3.01 -2.27 -29.85
N THR A 83 -4.31 -2.06 -29.69
CA THR A 83 -4.82 -0.83 -29.06
C THR A 83 -4.39 -0.75 -27.60
N ALA A 84 -4.38 0.45 -27.01
CA ALA A 84 -4.10 0.63 -25.58
C ALA A 84 -4.96 -0.33 -24.72
N ARG A 85 -6.28 -0.42 -24.98
CA ARG A 85 -7.18 -1.32 -24.25
C ARG A 85 -6.72 -2.78 -24.31
N GLN A 86 -6.44 -3.27 -25.51
CA GLN A 86 -6.04 -4.66 -25.71
C GLN A 86 -4.70 -4.97 -25.06
N TYR A 87 -3.77 -4.02 -25.15
CA TYR A 87 -2.47 -4.13 -24.51
C TYR A 87 -2.61 -4.26 -23.00
N ILE A 88 -3.41 -3.39 -22.35
CA ILE A 88 -3.63 -3.46 -20.90
C ILE A 88 -4.30 -4.77 -20.49
N LEU A 89 -5.35 -5.20 -21.21
CA LEU A 89 -5.98 -6.50 -20.94
C LEU A 89 -5.01 -7.67 -21.05
N LYS A 90 -4.05 -7.61 -21.97
CA LYS A 90 -3.02 -8.65 -22.11
C LYS A 90 -1.94 -8.56 -21.02
N ARG A 91 -1.53 -7.34 -20.68
CA ARG A 91 -0.46 -7.07 -19.70
C ARG A 91 -0.89 -7.44 -18.28
N ASP A 92 -2.09 -7.02 -17.89
CA ASP A 92 -2.54 -7.07 -16.50
C ASP A 92 -3.50 -8.25 -16.23
N GLY A 93 -3.91 -8.96 -17.29
CA GLY A 93 -4.68 -10.19 -17.16
C GLY A 93 -3.80 -11.41 -16.94
N ASN A 94 -4.36 -12.42 -16.27
CA ASN A 94 -3.71 -13.69 -16.01
C ASN A 94 -4.09 -14.74 -17.07
N ASN A 95 -3.09 -15.50 -17.54
CA ASN A 95 -3.24 -16.54 -18.57
C ASN A 95 -4.01 -16.08 -19.83
N VAL A 96 -3.75 -14.85 -20.27
CA VAL A 96 -4.47 -14.25 -21.39
C VAL A 96 -4.00 -14.83 -22.72
N VAL A 97 -4.94 -15.34 -23.50
CA VAL A 97 -4.74 -15.71 -24.89
C VAL A 97 -5.37 -14.63 -25.77
N THR A 98 -4.65 -14.21 -26.81
CA THR A 98 -5.13 -13.21 -27.78
C THR A 98 -5.20 -13.78 -29.19
N SER A 99 -6.11 -13.25 -30.00
CA SER A 99 -6.05 -13.41 -31.46
C SER A 99 -4.86 -12.65 -32.07
N ASP A 100 -4.63 -12.84 -33.37
CA ASP A 100 -3.58 -12.14 -34.14
C ASP A 100 -3.71 -10.60 -34.09
N GLY A 101 -4.91 -10.09 -33.84
CA GLY A 101 -5.20 -8.66 -33.65
C GLY A 101 -5.12 -8.16 -32.22
N CYS A 102 -4.50 -8.92 -31.30
CA CYS A 102 -4.44 -8.66 -29.86
C CYS A 102 -5.77 -8.69 -29.10
N GLN A 103 -6.88 -9.09 -29.73
CA GLN A 103 -8.15 -9.19 -28.99
C GLN A 103 -8.07 -10.38 -28.03
N PRO A 104 -8.25 -10.18 -26.72
CA PRO A 104 -8.30 -11.30 -25.78
C PRO A 104 -9.45 -12.25 -26.11
N THR A 105 -9.14 -13.53 -26.19
CA THR A 105 -10.11 -14.61 -26.46
C THR A 105 -10.37 -15.47 -25.21
N SER A 106 -9.40 -15.54 -24.30
CA SER A 106 -9.54 -16.15 -22.98
C SER A 106 -8.53 -15.54 -21.99
N GLY A 107 -8.77 -15.78 -20.70
CA GLY A 107 -7.95 -15.29 -19.61
C GLY A 107 -8.80 -15.06 -18.36
N SER A 108 -8.17 -14.52 -17.32
CA SER A 108 -8.84 -14.05 -16.12
C SER A 108 -8.31 -12.67 -15.74
N TRP A 109 -9.21 -11.77 -15.38
CA TRP A 109 -8.89 -10.40 -15.00
C TRP A 109 -9.45 -10.13 -13.62
N GLN A 110 -8.64 -9.55 -12.74
CA GLN A 110 -9.10 -9.02 -11.48
C GLN A 110 -9.35 -7.54 -11.65
N SER A 111 -10.52 -7.08 -11.21
CA SER A 111 -10.80 -5.66 -11.09
C SER A 111 -10.06 -5.09 -9.89
N ASP A 112 -9.24 -4.07 -10.15
CA ASP A 112 -8.49 -3.38 -9.11
C ASP A 112 -9.44 -2.71 -8.11
N PHE A 113 -10.60 -2.24 -8.58
CA PHE A 113 -11.49 -1.38 -7.80
C PHE A 113 -12.38 -2.10 -6.80
N ASP A 114 -12.78 -3.34 -7.07
CA ASP A 114 -13.71 -4.13 -6.23
C ASP A 114 -13.18 -5.53 -5.87
N ASN A 115 -11.96 -5.87 -6.29
CA ASN A 115 -11.28 -7.15 -6.05
C ASN A 115 -11.99 -8.36 -6.68
N VAL A 116 -12.90 -8.14 -7.63
CA VAL A 116 -13.68 -9.21 -8.28
C VAL A 116 -12.93 -9.76 -9.49
N TRP A 117 -12.82 -11.10 -9.55
CA TRP A 117 -12.29 -11.80 -10.72
C TRP A 117 -13.37 -12.05 -11.77
N THR A 118 -13.00 -11.96 -13.03
CA THR A 118 -13.84 -12.36 -14.15
C THR A 118 -13.04 -13.05 -15.25
N THR A 119 -13.65 -14.02 -15.91
CA THR A 119 -13.13 -14.66 -17.14
C THR A 119 -13.83 -14.14 -18.39
N SER A 120 -14.82 -13.26 -18.23
CA SER A 120 -15.55 -12.63 -19.32
C SER A 120 -14.81 -11.37 -19.78
N VAL A 121 -14.31 -11.39 -21.02
CA VAL A 121 -13.61 -10.24 -21.62
C VAL A 121 -14.47 -8.97 -21.62
N SER A 122 -15.78 -9.11 -21.83
CA SER A 122 -16.71 -7.97 -21.82
C SER A 122 -16.92 -7.37 -20.44
N ASN A 123 -16.65 -8.11 -19.36
CA ASN A 123 -16.74 -7.61 -17.99
C ASN A 123 -15.38 -7.06 -17.49
N ALA A 124 -14.27 -7.37 -18.16
CA ALA A 124 -12.97 -6.78 -17.92
C ALA A 124 -12.84 -5.46 -18.71
N THR A 125 -13.28 -4.36 -18.11
CA THR A 125 -13.14 -3.01 -18.67
C THR A 125 -11.79 -2.42 -18.31
N ILE A 126 -11.34 -1.42 -19.08
CA ILE A 126 -10.22 -0.57 -18.67
C ILE A 126 -10.82 0.77 -18.27
N ASP A 127 -10.55 1.18 -17.04
CA ASP A 127 -10.90 2.49 -16.55
C ASP A 127 -9.71 3.46 -16.68
N HIS A 128 -10.05 4.72 -16.93
CA HIS A 128 -9.13 5.85 -16.82
C HIS A 128 -9.17 6.32 -15.36
N VAL A 129 -8.08 6.17 -14.59
CA VAL A 129 -8.05 6.56 -13.17
C VAL A 129 -8.55 7.98 -13.01
N VAL A 130 -7.94 8.93 -13.71
CA VAL A 130 -8.56 10.23 -13.93
C VAL A 130 -9.47 10.11 -15.15
N ALA A 131 -10.78 10.14 -14.95
CA ALA A 131 -11.75 9.92 -16.03
C ALA A 131 -11.62 10.99 -17.13
N LEU A 132 -12.01 10.65 -18.37
CA LEU A 132 -11.92 11.60 -19.49
C LEU A 132 -12.77 12.87 -19.29
N SER A 133 -13.97 12.72 -18.68
CA SER A 133 -14.87 13.82 -18.31
C SER A 133 -14.28 14.69 -17.21
N GLU A 134 -13.72 14.05 -16.19
CA GLU A 134 -13.00 14.72 -15.09
C GLU A 134 -11.82 15.53 -15.66
N ALA A 135 -10.95 14.90 -16.45
CA ALA A 135 -9.78 15.56 -17.02
C ALA A 135 -10.18 16.78 -17.88
N TRP A 136 -11.31 16.67 -18.60
CA TRP A 136 -11.88 17.80 -19.33
C TRP A 136 -12.21 18.96 -18.38
N ALA A 137 -12.88 18.64 -17.27
CA ALA A 137 -13.28 19.62 -16.27
C ALA A 137 -12.11 20.29 -15.54
N SER A 138 -10.98 19.59 -15.44
CA SER A 138 -9.75 20.06 -14.78
C SER A 138 -8.69 20.63 -15.73
N GLY A 139 -9.04 20.96 -16.97
CA GLY A 139 -8.17 21.72 -17.87
C GLY A 139 -7.96 21.12 -19.26
N ALA A 140 -8.27 19.84 -19.48
CA ALA A 140 -8.10 19.19 -20.78
C ALA A 140 -9.04 19.73 -21.88
N TRP A 141 -10.05 20.53 -21.52
CA TRP A 141 -10.85 21.31 -22.45
C TRP A 141 -10.00 22.22 -23.35
N SER A 142 -8.87 22.71 -22.82
CA SER A 142 -7.95 23.61 -23.51
C SER A 142 -6.93 22.88 -24.39
N TRP A 143 -6.80 21.57 -24.24
CA TRP A 143 -5.80 20.79 -24.92
C TRP A 143 -6.06 20.65 -26.42
N THR A 144 -5.02 20.33 -27.17
CA THR A 144 -5.15 19.81 -28.53
C THR A 144 -5.70 18.39 -28.52
N THR A 145 -6.30 17.95 -29.63
CA THR A 145 -6.76 16.55 -29.79
C THR A 145 -5.61 15.55 -29.63
N ALA A 146 -4.38 15.92 -30.04
CA ALA A 146 -3.21 15.05 -29.88
C ALA A 146 -2.85 14.82 -28.40
N GLN A 147 -2.93 15.85 -27.56
CA GLN A 147 -2.72 15.72 -26.10
C GLN A 147 -3.81 14.86 -25.45
N ARG A 148 -5.08 15.08 -25.80
CA ARG A 148 -6.19 14.23 -25.32
C ARG A 148 -6.04 12.78 -25.76
N GLN A 149 -5.60 12.54 -26.99
CA GLN A 149 -5.29 11.20 -27.47
C GLN A 149 -4.12 10.58 -26.70
N ALA A 150 -3.07 11.34 -26.40
CA ALA A 150 -1.95 10.83 -25.61
C ALA A 150 -2.41 10.41 -24.21
N PHE A 151 -3.15 11.28 -23.50
CA PHE A 151 -3.74 11.00 -22.19
C PHE A 151 -4.62 9.73 -22.21
N ALA A 152 -5.52 9.63 -23.18
CA ALA A 152 -6.49 8.55 -23.22
C ALA A 152 -5.89 7.18 -23.59
N ASN A 153 -4.65 7.15 -24.08
CA ASN A 153 -3.94 5.93 -24.51
C ASN A 153 -2.61 5.73 -23.77
N ASP A 154 -2.42 6.39 -22.62
CA ASP A 154 -1.18 6.28 -21.86
C ASP A 154 -1.07 4.93 -21.15
N ILE A 155 -0.21 4.08 -21.70
CA ILE A 155 0.08 2.74 -21.17
C ILE A 155 1.29 2.71 -20.24
N ASN A 156 2.06 3.80 -20.14
CA ASN A 156 3.34 3.86 -19.43
C ASN A 156 3.22 4.48 -18.04
N SER A 157 2.12 5.19 -17.78
CA SER A 157 1.75 5.74 -16.48
C SER A 157 0.64 4.90 -15.83
N PRO A 158 0.21 5.23 -14.59
CA PRO A 158 -0.85 4.50 -13.92
C PRO A 158 -2.23 5.01 -14.34
N GLN A 159 -2.41 5.49 -15.57
CA GLN A 159 -3.68 6.05 -16.01
C GLN A 159 -4.73 4.98 -16.37
N LEU A 160 -4.32 3.78 -16.78
CA LEU A 160 -5.21 2.73 -17.28
C LEU A 160 -5.23 1.51 -16.35
N TRP A 161 -6.39 1.22 -15.76
CA TRP A 161 -6.59 0.18 -14.72
C TRP A 161 -7.66 -0.82 -15.12
N ILE A 162 -7.58 -2.07 -14.65
CA ILE A 162 -8.65 -3.04 -14.89
C ILE A 162 -9.78 -2.80 -13.90
N ALA A 163 -10.99 -2.71 -14.40
CA ALA A 163 -12.19 -2.61 -13.58
C ALA A 163 -13.30 -3.52 -14.11
N THR A 164 -14.15 -4.02 -13.22
CA THR A 164 -15.44 -4.58 -13.62
C THR A 164 -16.31 -3.48 -14.23
N THR A 165 -17.24 -3.85 -15.10
CA THR A 165 -18.24 -2.90 -15.63
C THR A 165 -19.01 -2.21 -14.51
N SER A 166 -19.35 -2.94 -13.44
CA SER A 166 -20.04 -2.39 -12.28
C SER A 166 -19.21 -1.37 -11.51
N ALA A 167 -17.94 -1.66 -11.23
CA ALA A 167 -17.07 -0.74 -10.50
C ALA A 167 -16.78 0.52 -11.30
N ASN A 168 -16.51 0.37 -12.60
CA ASN A 168 -16.31 1.50 -13.52
C ASN A 168 -17.57 2.38 -13.60
N SER A 169 -18.74 1.78 -13.75
CA SER A 169 -20.01 2.53 -13.76
C SER A 169 -20.31 3.21 -12.42
N SER A 170 -19.91 2.60 -11.29
CA SER A 170 -20.05 3.20 -9.97
C SER A 170 -19.12 4.39 -9.76
N LYS A 171 -17.92 4.36 -10.35
CA LYS A 171 -16.96 5.47 -10.32
C LYS A 171 -17.43 6.64 -11.19
N SER A 172 -17.98 6.37 -12.37
CA SER A 172 -18.33 7.43 -13.34
C SER A 172 -17.11 8.33 -13.61
N ASP A 173 -17.28 9.63 -13.46
CA ASP A 173 -16.31 10.70 -13.52
C ASP A 173 -16.05 11.35 -12.16
N TYR A 174 -16.49 10.68 -11.07
CA TYR A 174 -16.27 11.15 -9.71
C TYR A 174 -14.78 11.17 -9.35
N ASP A 175 -14.40 12.23 -8.63
CA ASP A 175 -13.09 12.41 -8.08
C ASP A 175 -12.90 11.61 -6.76
N PRO A 176 -11.70 11.61 -6.14
CA PRO A 176 -11.44 10.95 -4.87
C PRO A 176 -12.15 11.55 -3.64
N ALA A 177 -12.78 12.73 -3.75
CA ALA A 177 -13.65 13.27 -2.71
C ALA A 177 -15.04 12.62 -2.74
N GLU A 178 -15.51 12.22 -3.92
CA GLU A 178 -16.85 11.67 -4.13
C GLU A 178 -16.87 10.13 -4.24
N TRP A 179 -15.80 9.53 -4.76
CA TRP A 179 -15.71 8.08 -4.96
C TRP A 179 -14.33 7.51 -4.63
N MET A 180 -14.31 6.34 -3.99
CA MET A 180 -13.09 5.57 -3.73
C MET A 180 -13.33 4.08 -3.99
N PRO A 181 -12.30 3.33 -4.44
CA PRO A 181 -12.40 1.88 -4.61
C PRO A 181 -12.93 1.16 -3.36
N THR A 182 -13.82 0.19 -3.55
CA THR A 182 -14.31 -0.67 -2.47
C THR A 182 -13.26 -1.70 -2.06
N ASN A 183 -12.35 -2.06 -2.96
CA ASN A 183 -11.14 -2.80 -2.66
C ASN A 183 -10.18 -1.95 -1.81
N THR A 184 -10.24 -2.14 -0.49
CA THR A 184 -9.43 -1.36 0.45
C THR A 184 -7.93 -1.56 0.27
N SER A 185 -7.50 -2.72 -0.23
CA SER A 185 -6.07 -3.04 -0.43
C SER A 185 -5.37 -2.16 -1.46
N VAL A 186 -6.13 -1.53 -2.38
CA VAL A 186 -5.56 -0.72 -3.46
C VAL A 186 -5.68 0.78 -3.24
N ARG A 187 -6.36 1.22 -2.18
CA ARG A 187 -6.70 2.64 -1.99
C ARG A 187 -5.47 3.55 -1.94
N CYS A 188 -4.36 3.09 -1.36
CA CYS A 188 -3.13 3.86 -1.40
C CYS A 188 -2.60 4.03 -2.83
N ASP A 189 -2.52 2.94 -3.59
CA ASP A 189 -2.03 2.97 -4.96
C ASP A 189 -2.94 3.81 -5.87
N TYR A 190 -4.25 3.73 -5.70
CA TYR A 190 -5.22 4.53 -6.43
C TYR A 190 -5.00 6.04 -6.20
N VAL A 191 -4.85 6.47 -4.94
CA VAL A 191 -4.65 7.88 -4.60
C VAL A 191 -3.33 8.41 -5.16
N LYS A 192 -2.24 7.63 -5.02
CA LYS A 192 -0.94 7.98 -5.61
C LYS A 192 -1.01 8.06 -7.14
N ALA A 193 -1.71 7.11 -7.78
CA ALA A 193 -1.89 7.11 -9.23
C ALA A 193 -2.69 8.33 -9.70
N TRP A 194 -3.78 8.65 -9.01
CA TRP A 194 -4.61 9.82 -9.32
C TRP A 194 -3.79 11.11 -9.29
N ILE A 195 -3.06 11.34 -8.19
CA ILE A 195 -2.18 12.51 -8.04
C ILE A 195 -1.12 12.54 -9.13
N HIS A 196 -0.49 11.40 -9.40
CA HIS A 196 0.58 11.30 -10.39
C HIS A 196 0.08 11.63 -11.81
N VAL A 197 -1.10 11.13 -12.18
CA VAL A 197 -1.72 11.43 -13.48
C VAL A 197 -2.05 12.92 -13.58
N LYS A 198 -2.67 13.50 -12.55
CA LYS A 198 -2.94 14.94 -12.52
C LYS A 198 -1.66 15.75 -12.72
N HIS A 199 -0.57 15.34 -12.05
CA HIS A 199 0.72 16.00 -12.13
C HIS A 199 1.37 15.86 -13.51
N LEU A 200 1.42 14.64 -14.06
CA LEU A 200 2.04 14.36 -15.36
C LEU A 200 1.39 15.15 -16.51
N TYR A 201 0.08 15.38 -16.41
CA TYR A 201 -0.71 16.02 -17.44
C TYR A 201 -1.03 17.49 -17.16
N ASP A 202 -0.51 18.05 -16.07
CA ASP A 202 -0.76 19.45 -15.66
C ASP A 202 -2.27 19.75 -15.58
N LEU A 203 -3.01 18.82 -14.95
CA LEU A 203 -4.42 18.98 -14.64
C LEU A 203 -4.60 19.62 -13.27
N ASP A 204 -5.61 20.46 -13.15
CA ASP A 204 -5.98 21.09 -11.89
C ASP A 204 -6.62 20.07 -10.93
N VAL A 205 -6.62 20.42 -9.65
CA VAL A 205 -7.47 19.78 -8.64
C VAL A 205 -8.36 20.81 -7.97
N ASP A 206 -9.58 20.43 -7.63
CA ASP A 206 -10.41 21.33 -6.84
C ASP A 206 -10.04 21.29 -5.34
N SER A 207 -10.64 22.18 -4.55
CA SER A 207 -10.32 22.29 -3.13
C SER A 207 -10.81 21.10 -2.29
N ALA A 208 -11.95 20.49 -2.64
CA ALA A 208 -12.47 19.31 -1.97
C ALA A 208 -11.64 18.09 -2.35
N GLU A 209 -11.34 17.93 -3.63
CA GLU A 209 -10.47 16.90 -4.18
C GLU A 209 -9.10 16.92 -3.50
N LYS A 210 -8.42 18.07 -3.46
CA LYS A 210 -7.10 18.22 -2.84
C LYS A 210 -7.11 17.86 -1.35
N SER A 211 -8.16 18.25 -0.64
CA SER A 211 -8.35 17.91 0.77
C SER A 211 -8.55 16.41 0.98
N ALA A 212 -9.36 15.78 0.12
CA ALA A 212 -9.60 14.35 0.14
C ALA A 212 -8.32 13.57 -0.17
N LEU A 213 -7.58 13.95 -1.22
CA LEU A 213 -6.30 13.36 -1.59
C LEU A 213 -5.28 13.42 -0.44
N GLN A 214 -5.16 14.57 0.24
CA GLN A 214 -4.28 14.72 1.40
C GLN A 214 -4.68 13.79 2.56
N SER A 215 -5.98 13.70 2.84
CA SER A 215 -6.53 12.82 3.87
C SER A 215 -6.27 11.35 3.51
N HIS A 216 -6.52 10.97 2.27
CA HIS A 216 -6.36 9.60 1.78
C HIS A 216 -4.90 9.14 1.76
N LEU A 217 -3.95 10.00 1.37
CA LEU A 217 -2.52 9.69 1.52
C LEU A 217 -2.17 9.40 2.99
N THR A 218 -2.70 10.19 3.92
CA THR A 218 -2.47 9.99 5.35
C THR A 218 -3.08 8.68 5.85
N ASN A 219 -4.33 8.40 5.45
CA ASN A 219 -5.13 7.31 6.00
C ASN A 219 -4.83 5.94 5.38
N TYR A 220 -4.51 5.91 4.09
CA TYR A 220 -4.37 4.65 3.34
C TYR A 220 -2.94 4.26 3.07
N CYS A 221 -2.03 5.22 2.94
CA CYS A 221 -0.64 4.91 2.59
C CYS A 221 0.29 4.77 3.79
N GLY A 222 -0.06 5.32 4.95
CA GLY A 222 0.92 5.51 6.01
C GLY A 222 2.09 6.41 5.56
N SER A 223 2.88 6.91 6.50
CA SER A 223 3.80 8.04 6.29
C SER A 223 4.67 7.95 5.03
N GLY A 224 4.30 8.71 4.01
CA GLY A 224 5.21 9.19 2.99
C GLY A 224 4.66 10.46 2.37
N GLY A 225 5.11 11.59 2.91
CA GLY A 225 4.81 12.92 2.40
C GLY A 225 3.41 13.41 2.76
N GLY A 226 3.36 14.55 3.43
CA GLY A 226 2.14 15.33 3.70
C GLY A 226 2.18 15.74 5.14
N THR A 227 2.29 17.03 5.41
CA THR A 227 2.54 17.57 6.75
C THR A 227 1.58 16.92 7.75
N PRO A 228 2.06 16.00 8.61
CA PRO A 228 1.17 15.22 9.45
C PRO A 228 0.62 16.14 10.53
N THR A 229 -0.71 16.26 10.63
CA THR A 229 -1.37 16.76 11.84
C THR A 229 -1.06 15.88 13.06
N ASN A 230 -0.56 14.67 12.81
CA ASN A 230 -0.18 13.63 13.76
C ASN A 230 1.21 13.12 13.37
N CYS A 231 2.25 13.72 13.97
CA CYS A 231 3.63 13.42 13.64
C CYS A 231 4.07 12.15 14.35
N ASN A 232 3.91 11.00 13.68
CA ASN A 232 4.18 9.69 14.26
C ASN A 232 5.18 8.92 13.39
N GLY A 233 5.95 8.04 14.03
CA GLY A 233 6.79 7.06 13.34
C GLY A 233 6.85 5.75 14.09
N SER A 234 7.15 4.66 13.38
CA SER A 234 7.32 3.34 13.98
C SER A 234 8.44 2.56 13.31
N LYS A 235 8.99 1.58 14.03
CA LYS A 235 9.97 0.64 13.53
C LYS A 235 9.64 -0.75 14.06
N THR A 236 9.39 -1.68 13.15
CA THR A 236 8.98 -3.07 13.42
C THR A 236 10.06 -4.09 13.10
N SER A 237 11.20 -3.65 12.57
CA SER A 237 12.37 -4.51 12.37
C SER A 237 13.01 -4.85 13.71
N ALA A 238 13.04 -6.13 14.05
CA ALA A 238 13.65 -6.60 15.28
C ALA A 238 15.17 -6.30 15.30
N ALA A 239 15.69 -5.92 16.47
CA ALA A 239 17.11 -5.66 16.68
C ALA A 239 17.58 -6.27 18.01
N ALA A 240 18.76 -6.90 18.00
CA ALA A 240 19.35 -7.44 19.22
C ALA A 240 19.69 -6.31 20.20
N VAL A 241 19.39 -6.54 21.48
CA VAL A 241 19.82 -5.72 22.62
C VAL A 241 21.00 -6.48 23.25
N PRO A 242 22.25 -6.10 22.95
CA PRO A 242 23.42 -6.79 23.48
C PRO A 242 23.66 -6.40 24.94
N GLU A 243 24.30 -7.30 25.69
CA GLU A 243 24.68 -7.05 27.07
C GLU A 243 25.73 -5.94 27.17
N GLY A 244 25.56 -5.04 28.14
CA GLY A 244 26.55 -4.01 28.50
C GLY A 244 26.79 -2.93 27.44
N THR A 245 26.10 -2.97 26.30
CA THR A 245 26.23 -1.96 25.23
C THR A 245 24.86 -1.47 24.77
N PRO A 246 24.69 -0.15 24.54
CA PRO A 246 23.40 0.40 24.14
C PRO A 246 23.08 0.05 22.68
N LEU A 247 21.90 -0.52 22.46
CA LEU A 247 21.25 -0.51 21.15
C LEU A 247 20.67 0.90 20.90
N ASN A 248 21.03 1.51 19.77
CA ASN A 248 20.39 2.71 19.27
C ASN A 248 19.55 2.36 18.04
N SER A 249 18.24 2.60 18.10
CA SER A 249 17.30 2.39 16.99
C SER A 249 16.69 3.73 16.61
N THR A 250 16.76 4.10 15.32
CA THR A 250 16.35 5.42 14.85
C THR A 250 15.02 5.41 14.08
N ILE A 251 14.27 6.51 14.19
CA ILE A 251 13.14 6.90 13.35
C ILE A 251 13.41 8.35 12.88
N SER A 252 13.25 8.61 11.59
CA SER A 252 13.38 9.97 11.04
C SER A 252 12.00 10.55 10.77
N LEU A 253 11.70 11.70 11.35
CA LEU A 253 10.45 12.43 11.16
C LEU A 253 10.72 13.74 10.40
N SER A 254 9.78 14.16 9.55
CA SER A 254 9.92 15.36 8.70
C SER A 254 8.86 16.43 8.97
N CYS A 255 8.12 16.31 10.08
CA CYS A 255 7.04 17.24 10.42
C CYS A 255 7.58 18.56 10.97
N THR A 256 6.93 19.68 10.63
CA THR A 256 7.29 21.01 11.15
C THR A 256 6.69 21.29 12.53
N GLY A 257 7.31 22.20 13.30
CA GLY A 257 6.83 22.66 14.60
C GLY A 257 7.39 21.89 15.79
N SER A 258 6.90 22.20 16.99
CA SER A 258 7.32 21.59 18.25
C SER A 258 6.44 20.38 18.62
N ALA A 259 7.04 19.35 19.20
CA ALA A 259 6.33 18.15 19.66
C ALA A 259 5.31 18.46 20.79
N SER A 260 4.52 17.46 21.19
CA SER A 260 3.46 17.61 22.19
C SER A 260 3.96 17.47 23.64
N THR A 261 3.22 18.05 24.60
CA THR A 261 3.37 17.75 26.03
C THR A 261 2.89 16.34 26.39
N THR A 262 2.09 15.72 25.52
CA THR A 262 1.49 14.40 25.68
C THR A 262 2.04 13.38 24.68
N SER A 263 3.25 13.60 24.18
CA SER A 263 3.90 12.65 23.27
C SER A 263 4.05 11.29 23.92
N SER A 264 4.05 10.23 23.12
CA SER A 264 4.11 8.86 23.62
C SER A 264 5.10 8.00 22.85
N VAL A 265 5.73 7.08 23.58
CA VAL A 265 6.63 6.06 23.05
C VAL A 265 6.13 4.69 23.44
N SER A 266 5.76 3.87 22.46
CA SER A 266 5.41 2.47 22.70
C SER A 266 6.61 1.58 22.37
N VAL A 267 6.89 0.60 23.21
CA VAL A 267 7.98 -0.37 23.04
C VAL A 267 7.47 -1.79 23.20
N ASN A 268 8.04 -2.70 22.43
CA ASN A 268 7.91 -4.14 22.59
C ASN A 268 9.32 -4.75 22.58
N ILE A 269 9.76 -5.24 23.75
CA ILE A 269 11.08 -5.80 23.97
C ILE A 269 10.92 -7.19 24.59
N THR A 270 11.57 -8.18 24.00
CA THR A 270 11.75 -9.50 24.60
C THR A 270 13.02 -9.50 25.45
N HIS A 271 12.89 -9.76 26.74
CA HIS A 271 14.01 -9.90 27.67
C HIS A 271 13.58 -10.74 28.88
N PRO A 272 14.40 -11.65 29.41
CA PRO A 272 14.02 -12.46 30.58
C PRO A 272 13.90 -11.64 31.87
N TYR A 273 14.63 -10.52 31.98
CA TYR A 273 14.71 -9.70 33.20
C TYR A 273 14.49 -8.23 32.87
N SER A 274 13.25 -7.74 32.97
CA SER A 274 12.93 -6.33 32.65
C SER A 274 13.62 -5.31 33.55
N GLY A 275 14.09 -5.71 34.73
CA GLY A 275 14.88 -4.86 35.63
C GLY A 275 16.22 -4.47 35.04
N ASP A 276 16.83 -5.29 34.18
CA ASP A 276 18.17 -5.01 33.65
C ASP A 276 18.13 -3.96 32.53
N ILE A 277 16.95 -3.74 31.94
CA ILE A 277 16.76 -2.87 30.79
C ILE A 277 16.50 -1.42 31.21
N ALA A 278 17.33 -0.51 30.72
CA ALA A 278 17.10 0.93 30.70
C ALA A 278 16.68 1.40 29.29
N ILE A 279 15.73 2.32 29.23
CA ILE A 279 15.17 2.85 27.98
C ILE A 279 15.18 4.39 28.04
N ALA A 280 15.77 5.00 27.02
CA ALA A 280 15.76 6.44 26.83
C ALA A 280 15.38 6.80 25.39
N LEU A 281 14.68 7.93 25.23
CA LEU A 281 14.45 8.58 23.94
C LEU A 281 15.43 9.74 23.79
N ILE A 282 16.13 9.82 22.67
CA ILE A 282 17.04 10.92 22.34
C ILE A 282 16.40 11.72 21.21
N ALA A 283 16.19 13.00 21.47
CA ALA A 283 15.63 13.97 20.53
C ALA A 283 16.66 14.35 19.45
N PRO A 284 16.23 14.96 18.33
CA PRO A 284 17.12 15.33 17.23
C PRO A 284 18.25 16.29 17.60
N ASP A 285 18.05 17.10 18.65
CA ASP A 285 19.05 18.01 19.20
C ASP A 285 20.06 17.32 20.14
N GLY A 286 19.88 16.02 20.41
CA GLY A 286 20.69 15.22 21.33
C GLY A 286 20.16 15.16 22.76
N THR A 287 19.07 15.86 23.09
CA THR A 287 18.46 15.84 24.41
C THR A 287 17.93 14.44 24.75
N SER A 288 18.33 13.89 25.90
CA SER A 288 17.93 12.55 26.34
C SER A 288 16.80 12.61 27.37
N ARG A 289 15.74 11.85 27.14
CA ARG A 289 14.59 11.66 28.04
C ARG A 289 14.52 10.20 28.51
N THR A 290 14.65 9.98 29.81
CA THR A 290 14.50 8.64 30.39
C THR A 290 13.04 8.20 30.34
N LEU A 291 12.77 7.07 29.70
CA LEU A 291 11.44 6.44 29.68
C LEU A 291 11.32 5.38 30.78
N LYS A 292 12.39 4.60 30.97
CA LYS A 292 12.52 3.59 32.02
C LYS A 292 13.97 3.53 32.52
N ALA A 293 14.16 3.57 33.83
CA ALA A 293 15.45 3.26 34.45
C ALA A 293 15.62 1.74 34.66
N ALA A 294 16.88 1.28 34.71
CA ALA A 294 17.18 -0.06 35.20
C ALA A 294 16.84 -0.19 36.71
N GLY A 295 16.65 -1.42 37.18
CA GLY A 295 16.12 -1.77 38.49
C GLY A 295 14.61 -2.07 38.49
N GLY A 296 14.09 -2.41 39.68
CA GLY A 296 12.69 -2.79 39.90
C GLY A 296 12.47 -4.31 39.97
N THR A 297 11.22 -4.73 39.79
CA THR A 297 10.82 -6.15 39.77
C THR A 297 11.18 -6.80 38.44
N ASN A 298 11.82 -7.96 38.48
CA ASN A 298 12.17 -8.73 37.28
C ASN A 298 10.96 -9.51 36.75
N THR A 299 10.33 -8.97 35.71
CA THR A 299 9.35 -9.68 34.88
C THR A 299 9.92 -9.95 33.51
N ALA A 300 9.43 -10.99 32.83
CA ALA A 300 9.78 -11.22 31.44
C ALA A 300 9.09 -10.17 30.53
N ASN A 301 9.82 -9.72 29.52
CA ASN A 301 9.41 -8.82 28.46
C ASN A 301 8.98 -7.42 28.92
N ILE A 302 9.01 -6.48 27.99
CA ILE A 302 8.54 -5.12 28.19
C ILE A 302 7.63 -4.78 27.01
N VAL A 303 6.32 -4.76 27.27
CA VAL A 303 5.31 -4.24 26.34
C VAL A 303 4.66 -3.07 27.06
N ALA A 304 5.07 -1.86 26.72
CA ALA A 304 4.72 -0.66 27.49
C ALA A 304 4.60 0.57 26.59
N THR A 305 3.80 1.54 27.04
CA THR A 305 3.70 2.88 26.46
C THR A 305 4.06 3.91 27.51
N TYR A 306 5.01 4.79 27.19
CA TYR A 306 5.49 5.86 28.05
C TYR A 306 5.00 7.20 27.53
N SER A 307 4.37 8.00 28.38
CA SER A 307 4.09 9.41 28.08
C SER A 307 5.29 10.27 28.43
N VAL A 308 5.70 11.15 27.54
CA VAL A 308 6.87 12.02 27.68
C VAL A 308 6.54 13.42 27.18
N ASN A 309 6.90 14.44 27.95
CA ASN A 309 6.75 15.82 27.51
C ASN A 309 7.91 16.19 26.58
N LEU A 310 7.60 16.42 25.31
CA LEU A 310 8.56 16.80 24.28
C LEU A 310 8.27 18.19 23.72
N SER A 311 7.48 19.03 24.39
CA SER A 311 7.02 20.32 23.83
C SER A 311 8.12 21.34 23.55
N SER A 312 9.33 21.11 24.04
CA SER A 312 10.52 21.90 23.74
C SER A 312 11.31 21.39 22.54
N GLU A 313 11.00 20.19 22.04
CA GLU A 313 11.75 19.52 20.98
C GLU A 313 11.13 19.78 19.61
N ALA A 314 11.97 19.89 18.58
CA ALA A 314 11.51 19.95 17.20
C ALA A 314 10.91 18.59 16.78
N ARG A 315 9.78 18.60 16.07
CA ARG A 315 9.18 17.35 15.55
C ARG A 315 10.07 16.70 14.49
N SER A 316 10.63 17.51 13.60
CA SER A 316 11.51 17.06 12.53
C SER A 316 12.87 16.65 13.05
N GLY A 317 13.40 15.56 12.52
CA GLY A 317 14.76 15.10 12.74
C GLY A 317 14.83 13.62 13.08
N THR A 318 16.02 13.17 13.43
CA THR A 318 16.27 11.78 13.80
C THR A 318 16.05 11.58 15.29
N TRP A 319 15.01 10.84 15.63
CA TRP A 319 14.72 10.38 16.98
C TRP A 319 15.36 9.02 17.20
N THR A 320 16.02 8.84 18.34
CA THR A 320 16.71 7.59 18.68
C THR A 320 16.14 6.98 19.95
N LEU A 321 15.61 5.77 19.85
CA LEU A 321 15.37 4.93 21.02
C LEU A 321 16.67 4.25 21.41
N ARG A 322 17.16 4.53 22.62
CA ARG A 322 18.30 3.86 23.23
C ARG A 322 17.80 2.82 24.22
N VAL A 323 18.12 1.56 23.97
CA VAL A 323 17.84 0.43 24.88
C VAL A 323 19.18 -0.12 25.37
N THR A 324 19.36 -0.17 26.68
CA THR A 324 20.60 -0.66 27.29
C THR A 324 20.27 -1.79 28.25
N ASP A 325 20.86 -2.96 28.04
CA ASP A 325 20.98 -3.95 29.09
C ASP A 325 22.15 -3.58 30.00
N THR A 326 21.84 -3.26 31.25
CA THR A 326 22.80 -2.76 32.24
C THR A 326 23.45 -3.87 33.06
N TYR A 327 23.01 -5.12 32.90
CA TYR A 327 23.56 -6.28 33.58
C TYR A 327 24.27 -7.20 32.58
N SER A 328 25.38 -7.80 32.99
CA SER A 328 26.22 -8.65 32.12
C SER A 328 26.21 -10.11 32.58
N GLY A 329 25.00 -10.63 32.81
CA GLY A 329 24.75 -11.93 33.44
C GLY A 329 24.47 -13.09 32.49
N GLY A 330 24.57 -12.89 31.17
CA GLY A 330 24.28 -13.93 30.17
C GLY A 330 22.85 -13.96 29.62
N SER A 331 22.08 -12.87 29.77
CA SER A 331 20.79 -12.68 29.09
C SER A 331 20.89 -11.64 27.99
N SER A 332 20.61 -12.03 26.74
CA SER A 332 20.45 -11.10 25.63
C SER A 332 18.97 -10.78 25.38
N GLY A 333 18.68 -9.56 24.90
CA GLY A 333 17.32 -9.14 24.53
C GLY A 333 17.11 -8.92 23.04
N THR A 334 15.85 -8.66 22.69
CA THR A 334 15.45 -8.23 21.35
C THR A 334 14.46 -7.07 21.47
N LEU A 335 14.77 -5.93 20.85
CA LEU A 335 13.78 -4.89 20.56
C LEU A 335 12.96 -5.37 19.37
N ASN A 336 11.72 -5.78 19.59
CA ASN A 336 10.83 -6.30 18.54
C ASN A 336 10.25 -5.15 17.72
N SER A 337 9.76 -4.11 18.40
CA SER A 337 9.24 -2.92 17.75
C SER A 337 9.19 -1.73 18.70
N TRP A 338 9.13 -0.52 18.13
CA TRP A 338 8.78 0.68 18.86
C TRP A 338 8.11 1.72 17.96
N SER A 339 7.38 2.65 18.58
CA SER A 339 6.79 3.81 17.91
C SER A 339 6.92 5.07 18.74
N LEU A 340 6.87 6.21 18.05
CA LEU A 340 6.86 7.55 18.61
C LEU A 340 5.66 8.30 18.04
N SER A 341 4.91 8.98 18.91
CA SER A 341 3.85 9.92 18.52
C SER A 341 4.12 11.27 19.18
N ILE A 342 4.23 12.33 18.38
CA ILE A 342 4.64 13.67 18.83
C ILE A 342 3.77 14.82 18.32
#